data_AF-A0AAU4THF7-F1
#
_entry.id   AF-A0AAU4THF7-F1
#
_cell.length_a   1.000
_cell.length_b   1.000
_cell.length_c   1.000
_cell.angle_alpha   90.00
_cell.angle_beta   90.00
_cell.angle_gamma   90.00
#
_symmetry.space_group_name_H-M   'P 1'
#
loop_
_entity.id
_entity.type
_entity.pdbx_description
1 polymer ?
#
loop_
_entity_poly.entity_id
_entity_poly.type
_entity_poly.pdbx_seq_one_letter_code
_entity_poly.pdbx_strand_id
1 'polypeptide(L)'
;MVRPLPPRHRPVGFRDNGRPIYPVLGASSEDESNDQLDDAAESGQEQQVTVTQDRLGKMLTREKAQGERAAVKRLLAALGFDSPKALTEFVTEQREAEQAALSEVERREQAAQERELQAARREELAAERERAALRRGTLVALGAEGDDLVDAERLLAVDDEDADEAQIQSAAEALRARRPELFGEVRISVSAAPAGAPAGRGPTRTTPVSKPGAAGLEMAKRRGLIAEFSDTAAR
;
A
#
# COMPACT_ATOMS: atom_id res chain seq x y z
N MET A 1 8.24 8.37 110.65
CA MET A 1 8.76 9.55 111.40
C MET A 1 9.62 10.35 110.43
N VAL A 2 9.11 11.49 109.93
CA VAL A 2 9.83 12.35 108.97
C VAL A 2 10.75 13.26 109.77
N ARG A 3 12.08 13.19 109.54
CA ARG A 3 13.04 14.12 110.15
C ARG A 3 12.87 15.50 109.49
N PRO A 4 12.74 16.60 110.24
CA PRO A 4 12.70 17.93 109.65
C PRO A 4 14.02 18.25 108.94
N LEU A 5 13.93 18.78 107.72
CA LEU A 5 15.09 19.20 106.93
C LEU A 5 15.82 20.37 107.62
N PRO A 6 17.17 20.42 107.57
CA PRO A 6 17.92 21.52 108.16
C PRO A 6 17.68 22.85 107.42
N PRO A 7 17.67 23.99 108.12
CA PRO A 7 17.39 25.31 107.53
C PRO A 7 18.46 25.74 106.51
N ARG A 8 18.01 26.38 105.41
CA ARG A 8 18.81 26.72 104.20
C ARG A 8 20.12 27.49 104.49
N HIS A 9 20.13 28.29 105.56
CA HIS A 9 21.24 29.19 105.89
C HIS A 9 22.16 28.65 106.98
N ARG A 10 21.93 27.42 107.47
CA ARG A 10 22.81 26.79 108.46
C ARG A 10 23.77 25.84 107.75
N PRO A 11 25.10 26.06 107.84
CA PRO A 11 26.06 25.15 107.24
C PRO A 11 25.96 23.78 107.90
N VAL A 12 25.99 22.73 107.08
CA VAL A 12 25.95 21.32 107.54
C VAL A 12 27.35 20.86 107.93
N GLY A 13 28.39 21.53 107.43
CA GLY A 13 29.79 21.31 107.79
C GLY A 13 30.69 22.36 107.16
N PHE A 14 32.00 22.23 107.36
CA PHE A 14 33.02 23.08 106.73
C PHE A 14 34.01 22.19 105.99
N ARG A 15 34.52 22.70 104.86
CA ARG A 15 35.62 22.07 104.11
C ARG A 15 36.95 22.31 104.83
N ASP A 16 37.99 21.56 104.45
CA ASP A 16 39.35 21.70 104.99
C ASP A 16 39.97 23.09 104.77
N ASN A 17 39.41 23.88 103.84
CA ASN A 17 39.76 25.28 103.59
C ASN A 17 38.87 26.29 104.34
N GLY A 18 38.10 25.86 105.35
CA GLY A 18 37.28 26.70 106.22
C GLY A 18 35.99 27.25 105.59
N ARG A 19 35.65 26.87 104.35
CA ARG A 19 34.42 27.34 103.69
C ARG A 19 33.19 26.53 104.14
N PRO A 20 32.06 27.18 104.49
CA PRO A 20 30.83 26.48 104.87
C PRO A 20 30.22 25.69 103.71
N ILE A 21 29.73 24.49 104.01
CA ILE A 21 28.96 23.63 103.10
C ILE A 21 27.49 23.81 103.43
N TYR A 22 26.72 24.36 102.49
CA TYR A 22 25.27 24.50 102.60
C TYR A 22 24.55 23.29 101.98
N PRO A 23 23.38 22.90 102.51
CA PRO A 23 22.60 21.81 101.93
C PRO A 23 22.05 22.21 100.56
N VAL A 24 22.21 21.34 99.56
CA VAL A 24 21.61 21.54 98.23
C VAL A 24 20.13 21.19 98.32
N LEU A 25 19.26 22.18 98.21
CA LEU A 25 17.81 22.03 98.13
C LEU A 25 17.42 22.15 96.65
N GLY A 26 16.56 21.24 96.15
CA GLY A 26 16.11 21.23 94.75
C GLY A 26 16.46 19.98 93.92
N ALA A 27 16.93 18.87 94.53
CA ALA A 27 17.17 17.61 93.79
C ALA A 27 15.97 16.65 93.79
N SER A 28 14.81 17.04 94.33
CA SER A 28 13.56 16.26 94.20
C SER A 28 12.70 16.83 93.10
N SER A 29 12.11 15.96 92.28
CA SER A 29 11.21 16.30 91.16
C SER A 29 9.89 16.99 91.55
N GLU A 30 9.73 17.37 92.82
CA GLU A 30 8.53 18.00 93.38
C GLU A 30 8.82 19.41 93.93
N ASP A 31 9.98 20.00 93.63
CA ASP A 31 10.36 21.34 94.10
C ASP A 31 10.02 22.41 93.04
N GLU A 32 9.01 23.25 93.33
CA GLU A 32 8.49 24.33 92.45
C GLU A 32 9.54 25.41 92.11
N SER A 33 10.70 25.41 92.79
CA SER A 33 11.79 26.34 92.52
C SER A 33 12.61 26.00 91.27
N ASN A 34 12.40 24.84 90.65
CA ASN A 34 13.02 24.48 89.36
C ASN A 34 12.41 25.25 88.17
N ASP A 35 11.15 25.68 88.27
CA ASP A 35 10.44 26.37 87.18
C ASP A 35 10.82 27.86 87.06
N GLN A 36 11.54 28.43 88.04
CA GLN A 36 11.89 29.86 88.06
C GLN A 36 13.24 30.20 87.42
N LEU A 37 13.94 29.24 86.80
CA LEU A 37 15.23 29.47 86.15
C LEU A 37 15.16 29.81 84.65
N ASP A 38 13.99 29.77 84.02
CA ASP A 38 13.84 29.96 82.56
C ASP A 38 13.56 31.42 82.12
N ASP A 39 13.34 32.38 83.03
CA ASP A 39 12.88 33.73 82.68
C ASP A 39 13.89 34.88 82.89
N ALA A 40 15.20 34.59 82.92
CA ALA A 40 16.20 35.65 82.94
C ALA A 40 17.53 35.27 82.28
N ALA A 41 17.65 35.51 80.96
CA ALA A 41 18.75 36.30 80.35
C ALA A 41 18.89 36.07 78.83
N GLU A 42 18.78 37.15 78.05
CA GLU A 42 19.48 37.32 76.78
C GLU A 42 21.00 37.14 77.00
N SER A 43 21.58 36.04 76.50
CA SER A 43 22.96 36.00 75.97
C SER A 43 23.30 34.64 75.34
N GLY A 44 23.51 34.64 74.02
CA GLY A 44 24.44 33.73 73.31
C GLY A 44 24.43 32.24 73.64
N GLN A 45 23.28 31.57 73.59
CA GLN A 45 23.21 30.11 73.69
C GLN A 45 22.93 29.49 72.33
N GLU A 46 23.82 28.61 71.89
CA GLU A 46 23.57 27.64 70.83
C GLU A 46 22.21 27.00 71.10
N GLN A 47 21.20 27.39 70.33
CA GLN A 47 19.87 26.80 70.41
C GLN A 47 20.02 25.32 70.08
N GLN A 48 20.01 24.47 71.11
CA GLN A 48 19.79 23.06 70.95
C GLN A 48 18.34 22.90 70.47
N VAL A 49 18.16 22.98 69.15
CA VAL A 49 16.90 22.72 68.49
C VAL A 49 16.66 21.22 68.59
N THR A 50 15.86 20.79 69.56
CA THR A 50 15.35 19.42 69.64
C THR A 50 14.35 19.22 68.50
N VAL A 51 14.84 18.70 67.37
CA VAL A 51 13.99 18.42 66.20
C VAL A 51 13.28 17.09 66.44
N THR A 52 11.95 17.12 66.55
CA THR A 52 11.14 15.91 66.62
C THR A 52 11.18 15.15 65.29
N GLN A 53 11.04 13.82 65.34
CA GLN A 53 11.07 12.95 64.15
C GLN A 53 10.04 13.36 63.09
N ASP A 54 8.85 13.79 63.51
CA ASP A 54 7.81 14.33 62.61
C ASP A 54 8.23 15.62 61.92
N ARG A 55 8.99 16.48 62.61
CA ARG A 55 9.50 17.73 62.04
C ARG A 55 10.62 17.45 61.03
N LEU A 56 11.48 16.46 61.29
CA LEU A 56 12.48 15.98 60.31
C LEU A 56 11.81 15.41 59.06
N GLY A 57 10.77 14.58 59.22
CA GLY A 57 10.02 14.03 58.08
C GLY A 57 9.42 15.12 57.18
N LYS A 58 8.85 16.17 57.79
CA LYS A 58 8.32 17.33 57.06
C LYS A 58 9.41 18.17 56.36
N MET A 59 10.60 18.27 56.93
CA MET A 59 11.71 18.96 56.26
C MET A 59 12.24 18.16 55.07
N LEU A 60 12.48 16.86 55.23
CA LEU A 60 12.97 15.99 54.17
C LEU A 60 12.01 15.90 52.98
N THR A 61 10.71 15.83 53.24
CA THR A 61 9.69 15.82 52.17
C THR A 61 9.67 17.15 51.40
N ARG A 62 9.82 18.28 52.09
CA ARG A 62 9.92 19.59 51.44
C ARG A 62 11.22 19.72 50.62
N GLU A 63 12.33 19.25 51.14
CA GLU A 63 13.63 19.28 50.47
C GLU A 63 13.62 18.40 49.21
N LYS A 64 13.06 17.18 49.29
CA LYS A 64 12.84 16.31 48.12
C LYS A 64 11.97 16.99 47.07
N ALA A 65 10.82 17.56 47.47
CA ALA A 65 9.93 18.27 46.55
C ALA A 65 10.61 19.49 45.91
N GLN A 66 11.49 20.19 46.62
CA GLN A 66 12.29 21.29 46.06
C GLN A 66 13.34 20.79 45.08
N GLY A 67 14.04 19.70 45.41
CA GLY A 67 15.02 19.06 44.52
C GLY A 67 14.39 18.57 43.22
N GLU A 68 13.22 17.93 43.29
CA GLU A 68 12.45 17.51 42.12
C GLU A 68 12.06 18.69 41.23
N ARG A 69 11.51 19.76 41.83
CA ARG A 69 11.16 20.99 41.07
C ARG A 69 12.39 21.64 40.43
N ALA A 70 13.51 21.67 41.13
CA ALA A 70 14.77 22.21 40.59
C ALA A 70 15.31 21.35 39.44
N ALA A 71 15.21 20.01 39.54
CA ALA A 71 15.60 19.09 38.47
C ALA A 71 14.72 19.27 37.23
N VAL A 72 13.39 19.33 37.40
CA VAL A 72 12.45 19.58 36.30
C VAL A 72 12.74 20.93 35.64
N LYS A 73 12.99 21.99 36.41
CA LYS A 73 13.33 23.31 35.87
C LYS A 73 14.64 23.30 35.07
N ARG A 74 15.68 22.60 35.56
CA ARG A 74 16.95 22.45 34.82
C ARG A 74 16.76 21.67 33.52
N LEU A 75 15.95 20.61 33.55
CA LEU A 75 15.68 19.80 32.38
C LEU A 75 14.90 20.60 31.32
N LEU A 76 13.88 21.35 31.73
CA LEU A 76 13.15 22.26 30.82
C LEU A 76 14.07 23.32 30.22
N ALA A 77 14.94 23.95 31.03
CA ALA A 77 15.91 24.92 30.53
C ALA A 77 16.93 24.30 29.56
N ALA A 78 17.40 23.08 29.83
CA ALA A 78 18.31 22.35 28.94
C ALA A 78 17.66 21.99 27.60
N LEU A 79 16.36 21.73 27.60
CA LEU A 79 15.55 21.51 26.41
C LEU A 79 15.08 22.82 25.75
N GLY A 80 15.39 23.98 26.33
CA GLY A 80 15.02 25.29 25.78
C GLY A 80 13.56 25.71 26.03
N PHE A 81 12.85 25.06 26.97
CA PHE A 81 11.47 25.42 27.32
C PHE A 81 11.42 26.27 28.60
N ASP A 82 10.69 27.38 28.52
CA ASP A 82 10.51 28.29 29.66
C ASP A 82 9.56 27.74 30.73
N SER A 83 8.67 26.81 30.34
CA SER A 83 7.69 26.21 31.24
C SER A 83 7.32 24.78 30.82
N PRO A 84 6.85 23.95 31.76
CA PRO A 84 6.35 22.61 31.42
C PRO A 84 5.13 22.66 30.50
N LYS A 85 4.36 23.77 30.52
CA LYS A 85 3.23 23.97 29.61
C LYS A 85 3.69 24.14 28.16
N ALA A 86 4.76 24.91 27.93
CA ALA A 86 5.33 25.09 26.60
C ALA A 86 5.84 23.77 26.01
N LEU A 87 6.43 22.90 26.84
CA LEU A 87 6.83 21.55 26.41
C LEU A 87 5.60 20.70 26.02
N THR A 88 4.53 20.75 26.81
CA THR A 88 3.31 19.99 26.47
C THR A 88 2.64 20.49 25.21
N GLU A 89 2.55 21.80 25.01
CA GLU A 89 1.98 22.43 23.82
C GLU A 89 2.77 22.07 22.57
N PHE A 90 4.10 22.16 22.63
CA PHE A 90 4.98 21.76 21.52
C PHE A 90 4.79 20.29 21.14
N VAL A 91 4.73 19.37 22.11
CA VAL A 91 4.54 17.94 21.84
C VAL A 91 3.16 17.67 21.26
N THR A 92 2.11 18.38 21.70
CA THR A 92 0.78 18.24 21.11
C THR A 92 0.73 18.76 19.68
N GLU A 93 1.27 19.95 19.41
CA GLU A 93 1.34 20.54 18.07
C GLU A 93 2.17 19.66 17.12
N GLN A 94 3.29 19.11 17.59
CA GLN A 94 4.10 18.20 16.81
C GLN A 94 3.32 16.93 16.43
N ARG A 95 2.61 16.33 17.39
CA ARG A 95 1.79 15.13 17.13
C ARG A 95 0.63 15.43 16.18
N GLU A 96 -0.01 16.58 16.30
CA GLU A 96 -1.06 17.01 15.40
C GLU A 96 -0.51 17.24 13.98
N ALA A 97 0.65 17.88 13.87
CA ALA A 97 1.33 18.10 12.58
C ALA A 97 1.76 16.78 11.92
N GLU A 98 2.28 15.82 12.70
CA GLU A 98 2.63 14.48 12.21
C GLU A 98 1.39 13.71 11.77
N GLN A 99 0.30 13.75 12.54
CA GLN A 99 -0.97 13.12 12.15
C GLN A 99 -1.57 13.77 10.90
N ALA A 100 -1.52 15.10 10.80
CA ALA A 100 -1.96 15.82 9.62
C ALA A 100 -1.10 15.45 8.40
N ALA A 101 0.22 15.39 8.55
CA ALA A 101 1.14 15.00 7.50
C ALA A 101 0.90 13.56 7.02
N LEU A 102 0.68 12.61 7.94
CA LEU A 102 0.30 11.24 7.60
C LEU A 102 -1.01 11.22 6.80
N SER A 103 -2.02 11.97 7.24
CA SER A 103 -3.31 12.05 6.54
C SER A 103 -3.22 12.72 5.15
N GLU A 104 -2.28 13.65 4.95
CA GLU A 104 -2.02 14.24 3.64
C GLU A 104 -1.31 13.28 2.69
N VAL A 105 -0.35 12.50 3.22
CA VAL A 105 0.35 11.47 2.45
C VAL A 105 -0.65 10.39 2.01
N GLU A 106 -1.48 9.89 2.91
CA GLU A 106 -2.54 8.93 2.58
C GLU A 106 -3.49 9.46 1.51
N ARG A 107 -3.89 10.74 1.60
CA ARG A 107 -4.74 11.38 0.57
C ARG A 107 -4.04 11.46 -0.78
N ARG A 108 -2.72 11.72 -0.81
CA ARG A 108 -1.94 11.75 -2.05
C ARG A 108 -1.79 10.36 -2.66
N GLU A 109 -1.58 9.34 -1.84
CA GLU A 109 -1.51 7.95 -2.29
C GLU A 109 -2.84 7.48 -2.87
N GLN A 110 -3.96 7.75 -2.19
CA GLN A 110 -5.30 7.45 -2.72
C GLN A 110 -5.54 8.16 -4.05
N ALA A 111 -5.20 9.44 -4.16
CA ALA A 111 -5.33 10.19 -5.41
C ALA A 111 -4.41 9.65 -6.53
N ALA A 112 -3.24 9.13 -6.20
CA ALA A 112 -2.35 8.48 -7.17
C ALA A 112 -2.94 7.15 -7.65
N GLN A 113 -3.41 6.31 -6.74
CA GLN A 113 -4.07 5.03 -7.06
C GLN A 113 -5.32 5.25 -7.94
N GLU A 114 -6.14 6.24 -7.63
CA GLU A 114 -7.31 6.58 -8.45
C GLU A 114 -6.91 7.01 -9.88
N ARG A 115 -5.82 7.78 -10.02
CA ARG A 115 -5.30 8.17 -11.34
C ARG A 115 -4.75 6.98 -12.10
N GLU A 116 -4.05 6.06 -11.44
CA GLU A 116 -3.55 4.83 -12.05
C GLU A 116 -4.70 3.94 -12.51
N LEU A 117 -5.74 3.76 -11.69
CA LEU A 117 -6.94 3.01 -12.09
C LEU A 117 -7.67 3.67 -13.25
N GLN A 118 -7.76 5.00 -13.28
CA GLN A 118 -8.35 5.73 -14.41
C GLN A 118 -7.50 5.61 -15.68
N ALA A 119 -6.17 5.63 -15.57
CA ALA A 119 -5.27 5.42 -16.69
C ALA A 119 -5.39 3.99 -17.23
N ALA A 120 -5.33 2.98 -16.36
CA ALA A 120 -5.52 1.57 -16.71
C ALA A 120 -6.83 1.34 -17.45
N ARG A 121 -7.96 1.88 -16.94
CA ARG A 121 -9.26 1.79 -17.63
C ARG A 121 -9.26 2.43 -19.02
N ARG A 122 -8.54 3.54 -19.20
CA ARG A 122 -8.43 4.19 -20.52
C ARG A 122 -7.59 3.36 -21.49
N GLU A 123 -6.52 2.75 -21.00
CA GLU A 123 -5.67 1.85 -21.77
C GLU A 123 -6.42 0.58 -22.16
N GLU A 124 -7.16 -0.04 -21.23
CA GLU A 124 -8.04 -1.20 -21.51
C GLU A 124 -9.05 -0.87 -22.61
N LEU A 125 -9.77 0.25 -22.48
CA LEU A 125 -10.74 0.68 -23.50
C LEU A 125 -10.07 1.01 -24.85
N ALA A 126 -8.83 1.49 -24.85
CA ALA A 126 -8.08 1.72 -26.08
C ALA A 126 -7.66 0.39 -26.73
N ALA A 127 -7.13 -0.54 -25.94
CA ALA A 127 -6.73 -1.87 -26.39
C ALA A 127 -7.93 -2.65 -26.95
N GLU A 128 -9.10 -2.60 -26.30
CA GLU A 128 -10.33 -3.21 -26.81
C GLU A 128 -10.74 -2.64 -28.17
N ARG A 129 -10.64 -1.31 -28.34
CA ARG A 129 -10.96 -0.64 -29.62
C ARG A 129 -9.97 -1.03 -30.71
N GLU A 130 -8.68 -1.12 -30.40
CA GLU A 130 -7.65 -1.57 -31.33
C GLU A 130 -7.89 -3.01 -31.77
N ARG A 131 -8.17 -3.92 -30.83
CA ARG A 131 -8.52 -5.33 -31.15
C ARG A 131 -9.78 -5.44 -32.01
N ALA A 132 -10.81 -4.65 -31.70
CA ALA A 132 -12.02 -4.60 -32.52
C ALA A 132 -11.71 -4.08 -33.93
N ALA A 133 -10.86 -3.06 -34.06
CA ALA A 133 -10.43 -2.52 -35.35
C ALA A 133 -9.61 -3.54 -36.16
N LEU A 134 -8.72 -4.29 -35.53
CA LEU A 134 -7.95 -5.36 -36.19
C LEU A 134 -8.87 -6.47 -36.72
N ARG A 135 -9.79 -6.97 -35.89
CA ARG A 135 -10.79 -7.97 -36.32
C ARG A 135 -11.61 -7.47 -37.51
N ARG A 136 -12.10 -6.23 -37.44
CA ARG A 136 -12.80 -5.59 -38.56
C ARG A 136 -11.94 -5.48 -39.81
N GLY A 137 -10.70 -5.01 -39.67
CA GLY A 137 -9.75 -4.88 -40.76
C GLY A 137 -9.51 -6.20 -41.49
N THR A 138 -9.33 -7.30 -40.75
CA THR A 138 -9.14 -8.63 -41.34
C THR A 138 -10.36 -9.13 -42.11
N LEU A 139 -11.57 -8.92 -41.58
CA LEU A 139 -12.81 -9.34 -42.24
C LEU A 139 -13.09 -8.52 -43.51
N VAL A 140 -12.89 -7.21 -43.44
CA VAL A 140 -13.00 -6.31 -44.60
C VAL A 140 -11.95 -6.65 -45.66
N ALA A 141 -10.70 -6.95 -45.26
CA ALA A 141 -9.65 -7.36 -46.19
C ALA A 141 -9.99 -8.67 -46.93
N LEU A 142 -10.81 -9.53 -46.32
CA LEU A 142 -11.32 -10.76 -46.93
C LEU A 142 -12.59 -10.56 -47.78
N GLY A 143 -13.14 -9.35 -47.81
CA GLY A 143 -14.28 -8.98 -48.64
C GLY A 143 -15.64 -8.93 -47.91
N ALA A 144 -15.66 -8.97 -46.58
CA ALA A 144 -16.92 -8.77 -45.85
C ALA A 144 -17.32 -7.28 -45.83
N GLU A 145 -18.56 -6.98 -46.18
CA GLU A 145 -19.08 -5.60 -46.30
C GLU A 145 -20.46 -5.46 -45.67
N GLY A 146 -20.83 -4.25 -45.26
CA GLY A 146 -22.20 -3.92 -44.83
C GLY A 146 -22.73 -4.80 -43.69
N ASP A 147 -23.93 -5.36 -43.87
CA ASP A 147 -24.57 -6.23 -42.89
C ASP A 147 -23.84 -7.58 -42.74
N ASP A 148 -23.24 -8.08 -43.83
CA ASP A 148 -22.45 -9.32 -43.82
C ASP A 148 -21.17 -9.19 -42.98
N LEU A 149 -20.58 -7.98 -42.89
CA LEU A 149 -19.48 -7.69 -41.98
C LEU A 149 -19.90 -7.79 -40.50
N VAL A 150 -21.07 -7.26 -40.17
CA VAL A 150 -21.61 -7.33 -38.80
C VAL A 150 -21.92 -8.77 -38.41
N ASP A 151 -22.45 -9.55 -39.33
CA ASP A 151 -22.72 -10.97 -39.11
C ASP A 151 -21.43 -11.79 -39.08
N ALA A 152 -20.43 -11.47 -39.90
CA ALA A 152 -19.11 -12.09 -39.83
C ALA A 152 -18.41 -11.79 -38.50
N GLU A 153 -18.49 -10.57 -37.96
CA GLU A 153 -17.98 -10.22 -36.62
C GLU A 153 -18.60 -11.09 -35.52
N ARG A 154 -19.92 -11.33 -35.58
CA ARG A 154 -20.64 -12.15 -34.58
C ARG A 154 -20.31 -13.64 -34.68
N LEU A 155 -19.94 -14.10 -35.87
CA LEU A 155 -19.67 -15.51 -36.16
C LEU A 155 -18.18 -15.87 -36.12
N LEU A 156 -17.31 -14.86 -36.01
CA LEU A 156 -15.87 -15.03 -35.85
C LEU A 156 -15.59 -15.69 -34.50
N ALA A 157 -15.48 -17.02 -34.51
CA ALA A 157 -15.05 -17.79 -33.36
C ALA A 157 -13.53 -17.69 -33.24
N VAL A 158 -13.08 -16.95 -32.23
CA VAL A 158 -11.68 -16.88 -31.81
C VAL A 158 -11.64 -17.41 -30.39
N ASP A 159 -10.87 -18.47 -30.17
CA ASP A 159 -10.87 -19.21 -28.90
C ASP A 159 -10.26 -18.40 -27.73
N ASP A 160 -9.44 -17.38 -28.03
CA ASP A 160 -8.77 -16.50 -27.06
C ASP A 160 -9.16 -15.01 -27.26
N GLU A 161 -9.41 -14.30 -26.15
CA GLU A 161 -9.70 -12.85 -26.15
C GLU A 161 -8.47 -11.97 -26.49
N ASP A 162 -7.28 -12.54 -26.35
CA ASP A 162 -5.97 -11.94 -26.66
C ASP A 162 -5.37 -12.52 -27.96
N ALA A 163 -6.20 -13.08 -28.85
CA ALA A 163 -5.69 -13.70 -30.06
C ALA A 163 -4.92 -12.72 -30.96
N ASP A 164 -3.74 -13.16 -31.41
CA ASP A 164 -2.86 -12.39 -32.27
C ASP A 164 -3.47 -12.25 -33.69
N GLU A 165 -2.96 -11.29 -34.47
CA GLU A 165 -3.43 -10.99 -35.84
C GLU A 165 -3.47 -12.24 -36.74
N ALA A 166 -2.47 -13.12 -36.63
CA ALA A 166 -2.40 -14.36 -37.39
C ALA A 166 -3.52 -15.35 -37.03
N GLN A 167 -3.91 -15.42 -35.74
CA GLN A 167 -5.00 -16.28 -35.28
C GLN A 167 -6.34 -15.74 -35.77
N ILE A 168 -6.55 -14.43 -35.66
CA ILE A 168 -7.73 -13.74 -36.21
C ILE A 168 -7.86 -14.00 -37.71
N GLN A 169 -6.76 -13.87 -38.46
CA GLN A 169 -6.73 -14.15 -39.89
C GLN A 169 -7.10 -15.61 -40.18
N SER A 170 -6.51 -16.57 -39.47
CA SER A 170 -6.81 -17.99 -39.66
C SER A 170 -8.26 -18.35 -39.36
N ALA A 171 -8.85 -17.74 -38.31
CA ALA A 171 -10.25 -17.90 -37.95
C ALA A 171 -11.18 -17.29 -39.00
N ALA A 172 -10.82 -16.13 -39.54
CA ALA A 172 -11.56 -15.47 -40.61
C ALA A 172 -11.52 -16.26 -41.92
N GLU A 173 -10.37 -16.84 -42.28
CA GLU A 173 -10.25 -17.76 -43.43
C GLU A 173 -11.08 -19.04 -43.23
N ALA A 174 -11.07 -19.61 -42.02
CA ALA A 174 -11.93 -20.75 -41.68
C ALA A 174 -13.43 -20.40 -41.72
N LEU A 175 -13.80 -19.16 -41.36
CA LEU A 175 -15.16 -18.66 -41.50
C LEU A 175 -15.54 -18.50 -42.98
N ARG A 176 -14.68 -17.92 -43.81
CA ARG A 176 -14.88 -17.79 -45.27
C ARG A 176 -15.04 -19.15 -45.95
N ALA A 177 -14.26 -20.16 -45.53
CA ALA A 177 -14.40 -21.52 -46.05
C ALA A 177 -15.78 -22.13 -45.73
N ARG A 178 -16.36 -21.83 -44.57
CA ARG A 178 -17.67 -22.32 -44.13
C ARG A 178 -18.83 -21.51 -44.70
N ARG A 179 -18.65 -20.20 -44.88
CA ARG A 179 -19.69 -19.24 -45.28
C ARG A 179 -19.13 -18.23 -46.29
N PRO A 180 -18.93 -18.65 -47.55
CA PRO A 180 -18.37 -17.78 -48.58
C PRO A 180 -19.30 -16.61 -48.92
N GLU A 181 -20.61 -16.78 -48.72
CA GLU A 181 -21.63 -15.75 -48.98
C GLU A 181 -21.43 -14.48 -48.14
N LEU A 182 -20.86 -14.59 -46.93
CA LEU A 182 -20.56 -13.44 -46.06
C LEU A 182 -19.41 -12.56 -46.58
N PHE A 183 -18.69 -13.02 -47.59
CA PHE A 183 -17.54 -12.35 -48.21
C PHE A 183 -17.79 -12.05 -49.69
N GLY A 184 -19.06 -12.03 -50.11
CA GLY A 184 -19.46 -11.78 -51.49
C GLY A 184 -19.15 -12.92 -52.47
N GLU A 185 -18.70 -14.08 -52.00
CA GLU A 185 -18.47 -15.26 -52.83
C GLU A 185 -19.75 -16.10 -52.91
N VAL A 186 -20.54 -15.89 -53.97
CA VAL A 186 -21.66 -16.79 -54.29
C VAL A 186 -21.09 -18.08 -54.88
N ARG A 187 -21.02 -19.14 -54.06
CA ARG A 187 -20.66 -20.47 -54.58
C ARG A 187 -21.91 -21.13 -55.11
N ILE A 188 -22.11 -21.06 -56.43
CA ILE A 188 -23.06 -21.93 -57.12
C ILE A 188 -22.48 -23.36 -57.12
N SER A 189 -22.55 -24.05 -55.98
CA SER A 189 -22.31 -25.48 -55.94
C SER A 189 -23.53 -26.16 -56.54
N VAL A 190 -23.56 -26.28 -57.87
CA VAL A 190 -24.43 -27.25 -58.51
C VAL A 190 -23.85 -28.62 -58.11
N SER A 191 -24.44 -29.27 -57.12
CA SER A 191 -24.25 -30.70 -56.98
C SER A 191 -24.74 -31.29 -58.30
N ALA A 192 -23.85 -31.96 -59.03
CA ALA A 192 -24.28 -32.82 -60.11
C ALA A 192 -25.25 -33.80 -59.47
N ALA A 193 -26.55 -33.63 -59.73
CA ALA A 193 -27.57 -34.53 -59.23
C ALA A 193 -27.11 -35.95 -59.55
N PRO A 194 -27.23 -36.91 -58.62
CA PRO A 194 -26.86 -38.28 -58.89
C PRO A 194 -27.65 -38.72 -60.11
N ALA A 195 -26.94 -38.94 -61.23
CA ALA A 195 -27.53 -39.38 -62.47
C ALA A 195 -28.08 -40.79 -62.25
N GLY A 196 -29.31 -40.88 -61.76
CA GLY A 196 -30.13 -42.07 -61.81
C GLY A 196 -30.43 -42.35 -63.28
N ALA A 197 -29.50 -43.00 -63.98
CA ALA A 197 -29.72 -43.49 -65.31
C ALA A 197 -30.41 -44.86 -65.22
N PRO A 198 -31.70 -45.00 -65.59
CA PRO A 198 -32.25 -46.31 -65.91
C PRO A 198 -31.53 -46.85 -67.16
N ALA A 199 -31.19 -48.13 -67.11
CA ALA A 199 -30.53 -48.88 -68.17
C ALA A 199 -31.15 -48.60 -69.56
N GLY A 200 -30.33 -48.11 -70.49
CA GLY A 200 -30.80 -47.76 -71.83
C GLY A 200 -29.68 -47.33 -72.77
N ARG A 201 -28.84 -48.30 -73.15
CA ARG A 201 -27.80 -48.17 -74.16
C ARG A 201 -28.41 -47.80 -75.52
N GLY A 202 -27.99 -46.67 -76.10
CA GLY A 202 -28.09 -46.36 -77.53
C GLY A 202 -26.85 -45.56 -77.96
N PRO A 203 -26.12 -45.93 -79.03
CA PRO A 203 -24.90 -45.21 -79.39
C PRO A 203 -25.25 -43.86 -80.02
N THR A 204 -24.90 -42.77 -79.36
CA THR A 204 -24.89 -41.42 -79.93
C THR A 204 -23.71 -41.32 -80.92
N ARG A 205 -24.02 -41.31 -82.22
CA ARG A 205 -23.07 -40.94 -83.27
C ARG A 205 -22.90 -39.42 -83.24
N THR A 206 -22.01 -38.91 -82.40
CA THR A 206 -21.50 -37.55 -82.50
C THR A 206 -20.11 -37.61 -83.10
N THR A 207 -20.02 -37.50 -84.42
CA THR A 207 -18.76 -37.18 -85.09
C THR A 207 -18.37 -35.74 -84.75
N PRO A 208 -17.16 -35.46 -84.25
CA PRO A 208 -16.71 -34.08 -84.10
C PRO A 208 -16.58 -33.44 -85.49
N VAL A 209 -17.08 -32.21 -85.62
CA VAL A 209 -16.94 -31.38 -86.82
C VAL A 209 -15.44 -31.15 -87.05
N SER A 210 -14.84 -31.88 -87.98
CA SER A 210 -13.46 -31.66 -88.38
C SER A 210 -13.38 -30.36 -89.17
N LYS A 211 -12.38 -29.53 -88.87
CA LYS A 211 -12.13 -28.26 -89.57
C LYS A 211 -12.00 -28.53 -91.07
N PRO A 212 -12.67 -27.76 -91.95
CA PRO A 212 -12.55 -27.93 -93.39
C PRO A 212 -11.06 -27.84 -93.79
N GLY A 213 -10.55 -28.86 -94.48
CA GLY A 213 -9.15 -28.94 -94.91
C GLY A 213 -8.23 -29.84 -94.07
N ALA A 214 -8.65 -30.29 -92.87
CA ALA A 214 -7.82 -31.14 -92.01
C ALA A 214 -7.42 -32.48 -92.65
N ALA A 215 -8.34 -33.13 -93.38
CA ALA A 215 -8.08 -34.39 -94.07
C ALA A 215 -7.06 -34.23 -95.23
N GLY A 216 -7.10 -33.09 -95.93
CA GLY A 216 -6.14 -32.78 -96.99
C GLY A 216 -4.74 -32.53 -96.43
N LEU A 217 -4.65 -31.87 -95.27
CA LEU A 217 -3.39 -31.61 -94.58
C LEU A 217 -2.75 -32.91 -94.09
N GLU A 218 -3.53 -33.82 -93.48
CA GLU A 218 -3.02 -35.15 -93.12
C GLU A 218 -2.53 -35.97 -94.32
N MET A 219 -3.27 -35.94 -95.44
CA MET A 219 -2.83 -36.60 -96.66
C MET A 219 -1.55 -35.98 -97.25
N ALA A 220 -1.40 -34.67 -97.19
CA ALA A 220 -0.20 -33.99 -97.65
C ALA A 220 1.02 -34.31 -96.77
N LYS A 221 0.83 -34.41 -95.45
CA LYS A 221 1.87 -34.91 -94.52
C LYS A 221 2.26 -36.35 -94.81
N ARG A 222 1.28 -37.25 -94.96
CA ARG A 222 1.56 -38.67 -95.30
C ARG A 222 2.27 -38.84 -96.64
N ARG A 223 2.06 -37.93 -97.59
CA ARG A 223 2.71 -37.93 -98.90
C ARG A 223 4.03 -37.15 -98.95
N GLY A 224 4.48 -36.59 -97.82
CA GLY A 224 5.73 -35.83 -97.75
C GLY A 224 5.72 -34.51 -98.54
N LEU A 225 4.53 -33.98 -98.84
CA LEU A 225 4.36 -32.72 -99.60
C LEU A 225 4.48 -31.48 -98.70
N ILE A 226 4.51 -31.67 -97.38
CA ILE A 226 4.73 -30.61 -96.38
C ILE A 226 5.97 -31.03 -95.58
N ALA A 227 6.99 -30.18 -95.59
CA ALA A 227 8.18 -30.37 -94.75
C ALA A 227 7.81 -30.13 -93.27
N GLU A 228 8.01 -31.13 -92.42
CA GLU A 228 7.95 -30.94 -90.98
C GLU A 228 9.21 -30.16 -90.56
N PHE A 229 9.11 -28.84 -90.48
CA PHE A 229 10.10 -28.05 -89.77
C PHE A 229 9.97 -28.39 -88.28
N SER A 230 10.83 -29.27 -87.81
CA SER A 230 11.00 -29.56 -86.39
C SER A 230 11.55 -28.31 -85.71
N ASP A 231 10.69 -27.65 -84.93
CA ASP A 231 11.03 -26.54 -84.05
C ASP A 231 11.75 -27.11 -82.80
N THR A 232 12.98 -27.59 -82.99
CA THR A 232 13.90 -27.92 -81.90
C THR A 232 14.79 -26.72 -81.64
N ALA A 233 14.22 -25.73 -80.96
CA ALA A 233 14.95 -24.63 -80.33
C ALA A 233 14.34 -24.33 -78.95
N ALA A 234 14.24 -25.33 -78.08
CA ALA A 234 14.15 -25.14 -76.63
C ALA A 234 14.40 -26.46 -75.87
N ARG A 235 15.67 -26.67 -75.51
CA ARG A 235 16.22 -27.59 -74.49
C ARG A 235 16.11 -29.09 -74.69
#